data_AF-A0A8I1GEV6-F1
#
_entry.id   AF-A0A8I1GEV6-F1
#
_cell.length_a   1.000
_cell.length_b   1.000
_cell.length_c   1.000
_cell.angle_alpha   90.00
_cell.angle_beta   90.00
_cell.angle_gamma   90.00
#
_symmetry.space_group_name_H-M   'P 1'
#
loop_
_entity.id
_entity.type
_entity.pdbx_description
1 polymer ?
#
loop_
_entity_poly.entity_id
_entity_poly.type
_entity_poly.pdbx_seq_one_letter_code
_entity_poly.pdbx_strand_id
1 'polypeptide(L)'
;MFSQTPTPNAFSFADQTGVAVNSTISSNAVTLSGFVGSQTATCTNCTAIARNGSWGGTTVAGFTAGDTIAIRVTSSPNNATAVTAVAHVGGKDSGTWMVTTASLTGPNAFSFTDVTGATIQVTYSSNAVALSGFTGTLTATCNTCTGIARNGVWGISPYAGFTSGDTIAIRQTSSAGAGNTVATQVTVGATTSSNWSVTTASACSAGITVGGTCPDGTIYAGTSPDGIVPMYTTPCDAGMTLSGGICTGSRLTKTWNNGTSNWKVTGFTSMVTGRANTLGLAALDDSGDAYPASPYKAAVYCNGLSTGGHTDWYLPSTNELNILYTNRVAIGGFETTNGDWYWSSTEVTSDVVWIQRFTDGNQNYNGKSGSNGVRCVRR
;
A
#
# COMPACT_ATOMS: atom_id res chain seq x y z
N MET A 1 -49.21 -21.81 -22.37
CA MET A 1 -48.78 -20.84 -23.40
C MET A 1 -47.91 -19.80 -22.72
N PHE A 2 -46.59 -19.85 -22.94
CA PHE A 2 -45.75 -18.74 -22.53
C PHE A 2 -45.96 -17.61 -23.53
N SER A 3 -46.47 -16.47 -23.04
CA SER A 3 -46.60 -15.23 -23.81
C SER A 3 -45.23 -14.84 -24.35
N GLN A 4 -44.95 -15.09 -25.62
CA GLN A 4 -43.74 -14.60 -26.27
C GLN A 4 -43.94 -13.10 -26.58
N THR A 5 -43.06 -12.28 -26.04
CA THR A 5 -43.09 -10.82 -26.21
C THR A 5 -42.50 -10.43 -27.57
N PRO A 6 -43.15 -9.53 -28.34
CA PRO A 6 -42.56 -9.00 -29.58
C PRO A 6 -41.42 -8.01 -29.29
N THR A 7 -41.33 -7.46 -28.09
CA THR A 7 -40.36 -6.43 -27.71
C THR A 7 -39.04 -7.04 -27.19
N PRO A 8 -37.87 -6.58 -27.66
CA PRO A 8 -36.59 -7.00 -27.11
C PRO A 8 -36.43 -6.67 -25.62
N ASN A 9 -35.52 -7.40 -24.95
CA ASN A 9 -34.98 -7.03 -23.65
C ASN A 9 -34.28 -5.66 -23.71
N ALA A 10 -34.11 -5.00 -22.56
CA ALA A 10 -33.34 -3.76 -22.49
C ALA A 10 -31.89 -3.95 -22.96
N PHE A 11 -31.38 -2.95 -23.67
CA PHE A 11 -30.03 -2.95 -24.21
C PHE A 11 -29.46 -1.53 -24.25
N SER A 12 -28.14 -1.39 -24.20
CA SER A 12 -27.45 -0.10 -24.23
C SER A 12 -26.07 -0.23 -24.87
N PHE A 13 -25.56 0.90 -25.34
CA PHE A 13 -24.20 1.03 -25.86
C PHE A 13 -23.31 1.68 -24.82
N ALA A 14 -22.01 1.39 -24.86
CA ALA A 14 -21.03 2.05 -24.01
C ALA A 14 -20.74 3.46 -24.54
N ASP A 15 -20.90 4.47 -23.68
CA ASP A 15 -20.54 5.84 -24.00
C ASP A 15 -19.05 5.95 -24.36
N GLN A 16 -18.75 6.85 -25.29
CA GLN A 16 -17.39 7.09 -25.75
C GLN A 16 -17.01 8.54 -25.52
N THR A 17 -15.80 8.76 -25.01
CA THR A 17 -15.26 10.09 -24.75
C THR A 17 -13.89 10.22 -25.40
N GLY A 18 -13.42 11.45 -25.63
CA GLY A 18 -12.10 11.66 -26.22
C GLY A 18 -12.03 11.38 -27.72
N VAL A 19 -13.15 11.34 -28.42
CA VAL A 19 -13.14 11.10 -29.87
C VAL A 19 -12.72 12.35 -30.64
N ALA A 20 -12.18 12.18 -31.85
CA ALA A 20 -11.89 13.29 -32.74
C ALA A 20 -13.17 14.03 -33.16
N VAL A 21 -13.09 15.34 -33.42
CA VAL A 21 -14.20 16.15 -33.95
C VAL A 21 -14.56 15.74 -35.38
N ASN A 22 -15.80 15.98 -35.81
CA ASN A 22 -16.27 15.71 -37.18
C ASN A 22 -15.95 14.30 -37.71
N SER A 23 -15.95 13.31 -36.82
CA SER A 23 -15.48 11.95 -37.13
C SER A 23 -16.63 10.95 -37.03
N THR A 24 -16.60 9.91 -37.86
CA THR A 24 -17.57 8.81 -37.78
C THR A 24 -17.21 7.89 -36.61
N ILE A 25 -18.11 7.77 -35.63
CA ILE A 25 -17.92 6.93 -34.45
C ILE A 25 -18.95 5.81 -34.48
N SER A 26 -18.52 4.58 -34.22
CA SER A 26 -19.38 3.39 -34.13
C SER A 26 -19.44 2.91 -32.68
N SER A 27 -20.64 2.56 -32.22
CA SER A 27 -20.83 1.95 -30.90
C SER A 27 -20.21 0.54 -30.83
N ASN A 28 -20.13 -0.02 -29.62
CA ASN A 28 -19.98 -1.46 -29.48
C ASN A 28 -21.19 -2.19 -30.08
N ALA A 29 -20.99 -3.45 -30.49
CA ALA A 29 -22.08 -4.32 -30.91
C ALA A 29 -22.77 -4.95 -29.69
N VAL A 30 -24.09 -5.06 -29.73
CA VAL A 30 -24.92 -5.60 -28.66
C VAL A 30 -25.81 -6.70 -29.22
N THR A 31 -25.80 -7.88 -28.59
CA THR A 31 -26.69 -9.00 -28.97
C THR A 31 -28.11 -8.75 -28.46
N LEU A 32 -29.09 -8.77 -29.36
CA LEU A 32 -30.50 -8.61 -29.03
C LEU A 32 -31.11 -9.95 -28.59
N SER A 33 -31.98 -9.91 -27.57
CA SER A 33 -32.62 -11.10 -27.00
C SER A 33 -34.01 -10.79 -26.46
N GLY A 34 -34.77 -11.82 -26.09
CA GLY A 34 -36.06 -11.67 -25.39
C GLY A 34 -37.27 -11.37 -26.29
N PHE A 35 -37.14 -11.53 -27.60
CA PHE A 35 -38.22 -11.34 -28.55
C PHE A 35 -38.28 -12.45 -29.60
N VAL A 36 -39.39 -12.53 -30.31
CA VAL A 36 -39.59 -13.45 -31.43
C VAL A 36 -40.06 -12.73 -32.67
N GLY A 37 -39.88 -13.38 -33.83
CA GLY A 37 -40.16 -12.78 -35.13
C GLY A 37 -39.04 -11.86 -35.60
N SER A 38 -39.29 -11.21 -36.73
CA SER A 38 -38.37 -10.27 -37.38
C SER A 38 -38.78 -8.85 -37.03
N GLN A 39 -37.84 -8.06 -36.52
CA GLN A 39 -38.03 -6.66 -36.16
C GLN A 39 -37.26 -5.70 -37.06
N THR A 40 -37.79 -4.48 -37.15
CA THR A 40 -37.12 -3.35 -37.79
C THR A 40 -36.51 -2.45 -36.73
N ALA A 41 -35.25 -2.10 -36.92
CA ALA A 41 -34.54 -1.11 -36.12
C ALA A 41 -34.56 0.25 -36.82
N THR A 42 -34.83 1.31 -36.08
CA THR A 42 -34.59 2.70 -36.49
C THR A 42 -33.65 3.39 -35.50
N CYS A 43 -33.15 4.58 -35.82
CA CYS A 43 -32.39 5.36 -34.85
C CYS A 43 -32.72 6.85 -34.92
N THR A 44 -32.62 7.50 -33.76
CA THR A 44 -32.64 8.95 -33.62
C THR A 44 -31.22 9.47 -33.50
N ASN A 45 -30.89 10.54 -34.23
CA ASN A 45 -29.60 11.22 -34.24
C ASN A 45 -28.38 10.34 -34.58
N CYS A 46 -28.59 9.25 -35.34
CA CYS A 46 -27.54 8.39 -35.84
C CYS A 46 -27.48 8.41 -37.38
N THR A 47 -26.33 8.04 -37.96
CA THR A 47 -26.09 8.04 -39.40
C THR A 47 -26.25 6.66 -40.04
N ALA A 48 -26.10 5.58 -39.26
CA ALA A 48 -26.25 4.21 -39.74
C ALA A 48 -26.50 3.21 -38.61
N ILE A 49 -27.15 2.10 -38.95
CA ILE A 49 -27.35 0.93 -38.10
C ILE A 49 -26.65 -0.27 -38.75
N ALA A 50 -25.96 -1.07 -37.94
CA ALA A 50 -25.44 -2.37 -38.36
C ALA A 50 -26.27 -3.53 -37.81
N ARG A 51 -26.48 -4.54 -38.64
CA ARG A 51 -26.96 -5.87 -38.24
C ARG A 51 -25.85 -6.88 -38.52
N ASN A 52 -25.39 -7.60 -37.50
CA ASN A 52 -24.34 -8.62 -37.63
C ASN A 52 -23.07 -8.10 -38.34
N GLY A 53 -22.68 -6.87 -38.01
CA GLY A 53 -21.52 -6.19 -38.59
C GLY A 53 -21.74 -5.56 -39.97
N SER A 54 -22.86 -5.82 -40.64
CA SER A 54 -23.19 -5.20 -41.93
C SER A 54 -23.94 -3.88 -41.73
N TRP A 55 -23.39 -2.78 -42.24
CA TRP A 55 -23.91 -1.43 -42.07
C TRP A 55 -24.92 -1.05 -43.15
N GLY A 56 -26.09 -0.56 -42.73
CA GLY A 56 -27.12 0.01 -43.59
C GLY A 56 -27.36 1.50 -43.31
N GLY A 57 -28.57 1.97 -43.59
CA GLY A 57 -29.01 3.33 -43.24
C GLY A 57 -29.51 3.46 -41.80
N THR A 58 -30.36 4.45 -41.54
CA THR A 58 -30.99 4.69 -40.23
C THR A 58 -32.25 3.86 -39.99
N THR A 59 -32.61 2.99 -40.94
CA THR A 59 -33.68 2.00 -40.82
C THR A 59 -33.20 0.68 -41.40
N VAL A 60 -33.17 -0.37 -40.59
CA VAL A 60 -32.70 -1.71 -40.98
C VAL A 60 -33.70 -2.76 -40.49
N ALA A 61 -34.26 -3.53 -41.42
CA ALA A 61 -35.21 -4.60 -41.12
C ALA A 61 -34.51 -5.95 -40.94
N GLY A 62 -35.22 -6.91 -40.37
CA GLY A 62 -34.80 -8.32 -40.34
C GLY A 62 -34.13 -8.78 -39.06
N PHE A 63 -34.11 -7.99 -37.98
CA PHE A 63 -33.50 -8.40 -36.72
C PHE A 63 -34.29 -9.55 -36.08
N THR A 64 -33.59 -10.63 -35.75
CA THR A 64 -34.09 -11.77 -34.99
C THR A 64 -33.29 -11.94 -33.71
N ALA A 65 -33.86 -12.58 -32.68
CA ALA A 65 -33.13 -12.82 -31.44
C ALA A 65 -31.83 -13.59 -31.69
N GLY A 66 -30.73 -13.10 -31.10
CA GLY A 66 -29.37 -13.57 -31.35
C GLY A 66 -28.57 -12.70 -32.32
N ASP A 67 -29.22 -11.81 -33.10
CA ASP A 67 -28.50 -10.84 -33.93
C ASP A 67 -27.82 -9.77 -33.07
N THR A 68 -26.73 -9.23 -33.61
CA THR A 68 -26.05 -8.06 -33.03
C THR A 68 -26.47 -6.77 -33.73
N ILE A 69 -26.65 -5.71 -32.93
CA ILE A 69 -26.88 -4.34 -33.39
C ILE A 69 -25.74 -3.42 -32.97
N ALA A 70 -25.35 -2.50 -33.86
CA ALA A 70 -24.50 -1.35 -33.54
C ALA A 70 -25.03 -0.11 -34.27
N ILE A 71 -24.72 1.08 -33.78
CA ILE A 71 -25.11 2.35 -34.40
C ILE A 71 -23.90 3.26 -34.64
N ARG A 72 -24.04 4.21 -35.57
CA ARG A 72 -23.01 5.20 -35.91
C ARG A 72 -23.53 6.61 -35.76
N VAL A 73 -22.65 7.53 -35.36
CA VAL A 73 -22.90 8.97 -35.35
C VAL A 73 -21.73 9.70 -36.00
N THR A 74 -21.94 10.97 -36.36
CA THR A 74 -20.86 11.94 -36.57
C THR A 74 -20.65 12.69 -35.25
N SER A 75 -19.42 12.71 -34.73
CA SER A 75 -19.09 13.46 -33.51
C SER A 75 -19.19 14.97 -33.72
N SER A 76 -19.33 15.72 -32.62
CA SER A 76 -19.45 17.18 -32.64
C SER A 76 -18.28 17.86 -33.39
N PRO A 77 -18.49 19.02 -34.03
CA PRO A 77 -17.39 19.86 -34.53
C PRO A 77 -16.63 20.57 -33.39
N ASN A 78 -17.24 20.70 -32.22
CA ASN A 78 -16.69 21.42 -31.07
C ASN A 78 -16.06 20.44 -30.07
N ASN A 79 -14.98 20.85 -29.40
CA ASN A 79 -14.32 20.07 -28.34
C ASN A 79 -15.20 19.94 -27.07
N ALA A 80 -14.96 18.89 -26.28
CA ALA A 80 -15.68 18.59 -25.04
C ALA A 80 -17.22 18.64 -25.18
N THR A 81 -17.73 18.34 -26.38
CA THR A 81 -19.14 18.47 -26.71
C THR A 81 -19.71 17.09 -27.05
N ALA A 82 -20.80 16.73 -26.39
CA ALA A 82 -21.48 15.46 -26.57
C ALA A 82 -22.50 15.51 -27.72
N VAL A 83 -22.55 14.43 -28.50
CA VAL A 83 -23.67 14.06 -29.37
C VAL A 83 -24.33 12.81 -28.79
N THR A 84 -25.65 12.72 -28.85
CA THR A 84 -26.40 11.57 -28.33
C THR A 84 -27.22 10.89 -29.43
N ALA A 85 -27.36 9.57 -29.33
CA ALA A 85 -28.19 8.77 -30.23
C ALA A 85 -28.93 7.65 -29.49
N VAL A 86 -30.08 7.24 -30.03
CA VAL A 86 -30.92 6.17 -29.49
C VAL A 86 -31.31 5.24 -30.63
N ALA A 87 -31.20 3.93 -30.42
CA ALA A 87 -31.71 2.92 -31.34
C ALA A 87 -33.09 2.44 -30.86
N HIS A 88 -34.03 2.26 -31.79
CA HIS A 88 -35.38 1.80 -31.52
C HIS A 88 -35.59 0.46 -32.23
N VAL A 89 -35.87 -0.62 -31.49
CA VAL A 89 -36.07 -1.97 -32.06
C VAL A 89 -37.34 -2.58 -31.51
N GLY A 90 -38.31 -2.88 -32.39
CA GLY A 90 -39.53 -3.60 -31.99
C GLY A 90 -40.31 -2.95 -30.84
N GLY A 91 -40.31 -1.61 -30.76
CA GLY A 91 -40.95 -0.84 -29.69
C GLY A 91 -40.11 -0.66 -28.41
N LYS A 92 -38.84 -1.09 -28.42
CA LYS A 92 -37.89 -0.90 -27.32
C LYS A 92 -36.78 0.06 -27.70
N ASP A 93 -36.56 1.06 -26.87
CA ASP A 93 -35.44 1.99 -27.00
C ASP A 93 -34.19 1.43 -26.32
N SER A 94 -33.03 1.71 -26.92
CA SER A 94 -31.75 1.56 -26.23
C SER A 94 -31.63 2.58 -25.10
N GLY A 95 -30.69 2.37 -24.18
CA GLY A 95 -30.15 3.50 -23.42
C GLY A 95 -29.64 4.60 -24.35
N THR A 96 -29.65 5.85 -23.89
CA THR A 96 -29.03 6.98 -24.61
C THR A 96 -27.53 6.72 -24.73
N TRP A 97 -27.04 6.64 -25.96
CA TRP A 97 -25.61 6.51 -26.24
C TRP A 97 -24.99 7.88 -26.44
N MET A 98 -23.93 8.19 -25.70
CA MET A 98 -23.25 9.47 -25.73
C MET A 98 -21.84 9.36 -26.33
N VAL A 99 -21.55 10.26 -27.27
CA VAL A 99 -20.24 10.39 -27.91
C VAL A 99 -19.71 11.82 -27.69
N THR A 100 -18.68 11.95 -26.86
CA THR A 100 -18.09 13.24 -26.47
C THR A 100 -16.72 13.43 -27.10
N THR A 101 -16.56 14.53 -27.82
CA THR A 101 -15.28 14.91 -28.44
C THR A 101 -14.20 15.24 -27.41
N ALA A 102 -12.94 15.02 -27.78
CA ALA A 102 -11.80 15.32 -26.93
C ALA A 102 -11.76 16.79 -26.49
N SER A 103 -11.36 17.02 -25.24
CA SER A 103 -11.07 18.34 -24.70
C SER A 103 -9.70 18.85 -25.16
N LEU A 104 -9.57 20.17 -25.30
CA LEU A 104 -8.27 20.84 -25.50
C LEU A 104 -7.64 21.31 -24.20
N THR A 105 -8.41 21.35 -23.11
CA THR A 105 -7.98 22.00 -21.87
C THR A 105 -7.55 21.00 -20.80
N GLY A 106 -7.98 19.74 -20.83
CA GLY A 106 -7.65 18.77 -19.80
C GLY A 106 -8.18 17.37 -20.09
N PRO A 107 -7.61 16.32 -19.47
CA PRO A 107 -8.10 14.94 -19.58
C PRO A 107 -9.46 14.75 -18.91
N ASN A 108 -10.06 13.58 -19.12
CA ASN A 108 -11.15 13.07 -18.29
C ASN A 108 -10.73 13.06 -16.81
N ALA A 109 -11.71 13.15 -15.90
CA ALA A 109 -11.47 13.07 -14.46
C ALA A 109 -10.74 11.76 -14.10
N PHE A 110 -9.79 11.86 -13.17
CA PHE A 110 -8.96 10.74 -12.74
C PHE A 110 -8.62 10.84 -11.26
N SER A 111 -8.29 9.70 -10.66
CA SER A 111 -7.96 9.58 -9.24
C SER A 111 -6.91 8.50 -9.02
N PHE A 112 -6.26 8.57 -7.86
CA PHE A 112 -5.29 7.60 -7.39
C PHE A 112 -5.87 6.78 -6.24
N THR A 113 -5.27 5.63 -5.96
CA THR A 113 -5.63 4.80 -4.81
C THR A 113 -4.92 5.32 -3.56
N ASP A 114 -5.70 5.62 -2.53
CA ASP A 114 -5.18 6.09 -1.25
C ASP A 114 -4.32 5.03 -0.55
N VAL A 115 -3.33 5.50 0.20
CA VAL A 115 -2.46 4.67 1.05
C VAL A 115 -2.90 4.82 2.51
N THR A 116 -3.07 3.70 3.19
CA THR A 116 -3.36 3.63 4.63
C THR A 116 -2.27 2.83 5.35
N GLY A 117 -2.06 3.09 6.64
CA GLY A 117 -1.02 2.41 7.41
C GLY A 117 0.40 2.77 6.97
N ALA A 118 0.61 3.97 6.42
CA ALA A 118 1.93 4.40 5.98
C ALA A 118 2.90 4.60 7.14
N THR A 119 4.18 4.28 6.92
CA THR A 119 5.28 4.65 7.81
C THR A 119 5.45 6.17 7.78
N ILE A 120 5.59 6.80 8.94
CA ILE A 120 5.79 8.25 9.07
C ILE A 120 7.06 8.71 8.31
N GLN A 121 7.03 9.93 7.77
CA GLN A 121 8.16 10.56 7.03
C GLN A 121 8.76 9.76 5.85
N VAL A 122 7.99 8.84 5.24
CA VAL A 122 8.42 8.09 4.06
C VAL A 122 7.78 8.65 2.80
N THR A 123 8.53 8.65 1.69
CA THR A 123 8.01 9.02 0.37
C THR A 123 7.24 7.86 -0.25
N TYR A 124 5.96 8.08 -0.56
CA TYR A 124 5.10 7.13 -1.27
C TYR A 124 4.91 7.56 -2.72
N SER A 125 4.73 6.59 -3.62
CA SER A 125 4.32 6.81 -5.01
C SER A 125 2.88 6.31 -5.20
N SER A 126 2.06 7.04 -5.94
CA SER A 126 0.72 6.59 -6.32
C SER A 126 0.80 5.44 -7.33
N ASN A 127 -0.34 4.77 -7.57
CA ASN A 127 -0.50 3.98 -8.79
C ASN A 127 -0.39 4.87 -10.02
N ALA A 128 -0.06 4.26 -11.17
CA ALA A 128 -0.09 4.95 -12.46
C ALA A 128 -1.52 4.95 -13.02
N VAL A 129 -1.91 6.06 -13.65
CA VAL A 129 -3.24 6.25 -14.26
C VAL A 129 -3.07 6.70 -15.70
N ALA A 130 -3.73 6.03 -16.63
CA ALA A 130 -3.74 6.44 -18.04
C ALA A 130 -4.64 7.67 -18.24
N LEU A 131 -4.08 8.73 -18.81
CA LEU A 131 -4.83 9.93 -19.16
C LEU A 131 -5.52 9.75 -20.51
N SER A 132 -6.77 10.18 -20.61
CA SER A 132 -7.59 10.07 -21.82
C SER A 132 -8.55 11.25 -21.94
N GLY A 133 -9.28 11.35 -23.04
CA GLY A 133 -10.33 12.37 -23.19
C GLY A 133 -9.85 13.72 -23.72
N PHE A 134 -8.57 13.86 -24.07
CA PHE A 134 -8.00 15.12 -24.56
C PHE A 134 -7.15 14.93 -25.82
N THR A 135 -6.82 16.04 -26.46
CA THR A 135 -5.91 16.10 -27.62
C THR A 135 -4.87 17.20 -27.41
N GLY A 136 -3.76 17.11 -28.16
CA GLY A 136 -2.62 17.99 -27.99
C GLY A 136 -1.76 17.61 -26.78
N THR A 137 -0.94 18.57 -26.35
CA THR A 137 0.07 18.38 -25.31
C THR A 137 -0.28 19.23 -24.09
N LEU A 138 -0.33 18.61 -22.91
CA LEU A 138 -0.65 19.26 -21.65
C LEU A 138 0.53 19.28 -20.67
N THR A 139 0.43 20.15 -19.67
CA THR A 139 1.37 20.26 -18.55
C THR A 139 0.68 19.88 -17.27
N ALA A 140 1.36 19.07 -16.44
CA ALA A 140 0.94 18.72 -15.11
C ALA A 140 1.58 19.65 -14.07
N THR A 141 0.80 20.13 -13.11
CA THR A 141 1.26 20.91 -11.96
C THR A 141 0.78 20.26 -10.67
N CYS A 142 1.66 20.21 -9.68
CA CYS A 142 1.32 19.80 -8.32
C CYS A 142 2.14 20.61 -7.33
N ASN A 143 1.47 21.32 -6.43
CA ASN A 143 2.13 22.25 -5.51
C ASN A 143 2.63 21.58 -4.22
N THR A 144 2.08 20.41 -3.86
CA THR A 144 2.43 19.70 -2.63
C THR A 144 3.09 18.34 -2.87
N CYS A 145 3.19 17.91 -4.13
CA CYS A 145 3.89 16.69 -4.50
C CYS A 145 5.41 16.91 -4.47
N THR A 146 6.14 15.84 -4.16
CA THR A 146 7.61 15.78 -4.30
C THR A 146 8.06 15.30 -5.68
N GLY A 147 7.13 14.80 -6.52
CA GLY A 147 7.42 14.44 -7.90
C GLY A 147 6.18 14.09 -8.72
N ILE A 148 6.32 14.17 -10.04
CA ILE A 148 5.32 13.76 -11.03
C ILE A 148 6.02 12.81 -12.01
N ALA A 149 5.39 11.70 -12.37
CA ALA A 149 5.88 10.77 -13.38
C ALA A 149 5.05 10.87 -14.66
N ARG A 150 5.71 10.76 -15.82
CA ARG A 150 5.09 10.47 -17.11
C ARG A 150 5.67 9.18 -17.66
N ASN A 151 4.83 8.17 -17.90
CA ASN A 151 5.26 6.85 -18.40
C ASN A 151 6.40 6.24 -17.58
N GLY A 152 6.30 6.37 -16.25
CA GLY A 152 7.29 5.86 -15.29
C GLY A 152 8.54 6.74 -15.11
N VAL A 153 8.74 7.76 -15.93
CA VAL A 153 9.88 8.69 -15.80
C VAL A 153 9.51 9.83 -14.86
N TRP A 154 10.27 9.99 -13.77
CA TRP A 154 10.02 11.00 -12.73
C TRP A 154 10.65 12.36 -13.06
N GLY A 155 9.88 13.41 -12.84
CA GLY A 155 10.30 14.81 -12.87
C GLY A 155 9.66 15.59 -11.72
N ILE A 156 9.81 16.92 -11.77
CA ILE A 156 9.24 17.86 -10.77
C ILE A 156 8.15 18.72 -11.42
N SER A 157 7.29 19.31 -10.59
CA SER A 157 6.27 20.26 -11.05
C SER A 157 6.91 21.61 -11.42
N PRO A 158 6.48 22.27 -12.51
CA PRO A 158 5.58 21.78 -13.56
C PRO A 158 6.24 20.74 -14.47
N TYR A 159 5.49 19.70 -14.86
CA TYR A 159 5.96 18.67 -15.80
C TYR A 159 5.16 18.71 -17.10
N ALA A 160 5.81 19.15 -18.19
CA ALA A 160 5.17 19.32 -19.50
C ALA A 160 5.26 18.06 -20.40
N GLY A 161 4.36 17.99 -21.37
CA GLY A 161 4.46 17.07 -22.49
C GLY A 161 3.53 15.86 -22.43
N PHE A 162 2.46 15.89 -21.64
CA PHE A 162 1.50 14.79 -21.57
C PHE A 162 0.62 14.77 -22.81
N THR A 163 0.48 13.61 -23.42
CA THR A 163 -0.43 13.34 -24.54
C THR A 163 -1.43 12.24 -24.17
N SER A 164 -2.54 12.15 -24.90
CA SER A 164 -3.58 11.15 -24.60
C SER A 164 -3.02 9.74 -24.73
N GLY A 165 -3.25 8.90 -23.71
CA GLY A 165 -2.67 7.58 -23.56
C GLY A 165 -1.47 7.50 -22.62
N ASP A 166 -0.81 8.64 -22.31
CA ASP A 166 0.27 8.66 -21.33
C ASP A 166 -0.23 8.29 -19.93
N THR A 167 0.63 7.63 -19.15
CA THR A 167 0.38 7.35 -17.75
C THR A 167 1.00 8.43 -16.85
N ILE A 168 0.25 8.83 -15.82
CA ILE A 168 0.71 9.76 -14.78
C ILE A 168 0.75 9.05 -13.41
N ALA A 169 1.76 9.38 -12.61
CA ALA A 169 1.81 9.06 -11.18
C ALA A 169 2.41 10.25 -10.40
N ILE A 170 2.18 10.30 -9.09
CA ILE A 170 2.71 11.37 -8.23
C ILE A 170 3.36 10.80 -6.97
N ARG A 171 4.20 11.62 -6.33
CA ARG A 171 4.89 11.29 -5.07
C ARG A 171 4.64 12.35 -4.01
N GLN A 172 4.54 11.92 -2.76
CA GLN A 172 4.54 12.81 -1.60
C GLN A 172 5.15 12.12 -0.38
N THR A 173 5.56 12.91 0.61
CA THR A 173 6.04 12.41 1.90
C THR A 173 4.87 12.30 2.88
N SER A 174 4.73 11.17 3.55
CA SER A 174 3.73 10.96 4.61
C SER A 174 3.96 11.86 5.82
N SER A 175 2.94 12.07 6.65
CA SER A 175 3.03 12.90 7.86
C SER A 175 4.11 12.44 8.84
N ALA A 176 4.58 13.35 9.68
CA ALA A 176 5.43 13.06 10.83
C ALA A 176 4.65 12.53 12.05
N GLY A 177 3.34 12.77 12.11
CA GLY A 177 2.50 12.33 13.22
C GLY A 177 1.70 11.08 12.86
N ALA A 178 1.55 10.17 13.82
CA ALA A 178 0.80 8.94 13.65
C ALA A 178 -0.71 9.21 13.47
N GLY A 179 -1.35 8.46 12.57
CA GLY A 179 -2.77 8.59 12.24
C GLY A 179 -3.12 9.82 11.41
N ASN A 180 -2.13 10.63 11.02
CA ASN A 180 -2.36 11.82 10.22
C ASN A 180 -2.30 11.52 8.73
N THR A 181 -3.09 12.28 7.98
CA THR A 181 -3.19 12.21 6.51
C THR A 181 -2.47 13.39 5.87
N VAL A 182 -1.67 13.11 4.84
CA VAL A 182 -1.23 14.10 3.85
C VAL A 182 -2.01 13.86 2.58
N ALA A 183 -2.66 14.91 2.06
CA ALA A 183 -3.44 14.84 0.82
C ALA A 183 -2.85 15.79 -0.23
N THR A 184 -2.79 15.31 -1.47
CA THR A 184 -2.33 16.12 -2.62
C THR A 184 -3.24 15.93 -3.83
N GLN A 185 -3.18 16.90 -4.73
CA GLN A 185 -3.86 16.88 -6.02
C GLN A 185 -2.88 17.30 -7.11
N VAL A 186 -2.98 16.67 -8.27
CA VAL A 186 -2.26 17.09 -9.48
C VAL A 186 -3.25 17.60 -10.51
N THR A 187 -2.93 18.72 -11.12
CA THR A 187 -3.70 19.33 -12.19
C THR A 187 -3.00 19.08 -13.52
N VAL A 188 -3.68 18.50 -14.50
CA VAL A 188 -3.19 18.33 -15.87
C VAL A 188 -4.01 19.21 -16.79
N GLY A 189 -3.40 20.26 -17.31
CA GLY A 189 -4.14 21.32 -18.00
C GLY A 189 -5.15 21.99 -17.05
N ALA A 190 -6.45 21.82 -17.31
CA ALA A 190 -7.56 22.34 -16.53
C ALA A 190 -8.23 21.29 -15.64
N THR A 191 -7.84 20.02 -15.72
CA THR A 191 -8.43 18.93 -14.92
C THR A 191 -7.58 18.65 -13.70
N THR A 192 -8.16 18.81 -12.52
CA THR A 192 -7.53 18.44 -11.24
C THR A 192 -8.01 17.06 -10.80
N SER A 193 -7.08 16.21 -10.33
CA SER A 193 -7.40 14.90 -9.77
C SER A 193 -8.23 15.01 -8.49
N SER A 194 -8.89 13.93 -8.08
CA SER A 194 -9.31 13.82 -6.67
C SER A 194 -8.11 13.89 -5.72
N ASN A 195 -8.37 14.15 -4.43
CA ASN A 195 -7.33 14.04 -3.40
C ASN A 195 -6.74 12.62 -3.41
N TRP A 196 -5.41 12.54 -3.51
CA TRP A 196 -4.67 11.33 -3.18
C TRP A 196 -4.11 11.46 -1.77
N SER A 197 -4.54 10.54 -0.91
CA SER A 197 -4.25 10.57 0.52
C SER A 197 -3.22 9.51 0.90
N VAL A 198 -2.22 9.90 1.68
CA VAL A 198 -1.30 9.00 2.37
C VAL A 198 -1.52 9.20 3.86
N THR A 199 -2.19 8.22 4.47
CA THR A 199 -2.52 8.22 5.91
C THR A 199 -1.54 7.32 6.64
N THR A 200 -0.82 7.93 7.58
CA THR A 200 0.13 7.22 8.44
C THR A 200 -0.60 6.25 9.36
N ALA A 201 0.08 5.18 9.74
CA ALA A 201 -0.37 4.28 10.79
C ALA A 201 -0.75 5.06 12.05
N SER A 202 -1.92 4.76 12.63
CA SER A 202 -2.32 5.34 13.92
C SER A 202 -1.35 4.90 15.03
N ALA A 203 -1.17 5.73 16.05
CA ALA A 203 -0.46 5.32 17.26
C ALA A 203 -1.16 4.09 17.86
N CYS A 204 -0.40 3.23 18.56
CA CYS A 204 -1.01 2.10 19.23
C CYS A 204 -2.04 2.59 20.26
N SER A 205 -3.31 2.21 20.08
CA SER A 205 -4.41 2.72 20.90
C SER A 205 -4.40 2.10 22.30
N ALA A 206 -4.75 2.89 23.31
CA ALA A 206 -5.11 2.38 24.62
C ALA A 206 -6.22 1.32 24.50
N GLY A 207 -6.02 0.14 25.10
CA GLY A 207 -6.94 -1.00 25.00
C GLY A 207 -6.50 -2.12 24.07
N ILE A 208 -5.33 -2.03 23.43
CA ILE A 208 -4.74 -3.18 22.74
C ILE A 208 -4.43 -4.31 23.74
N THR A 209 -4.82 -5.54 23.39
CA THR A 209 -4.51 -6.73 24.20
C THR A 209 -3.08 -7.19 23.91
N VAL A 210 -2.47 -7.87 24.87
CA VAL A 210 -1.15 -8.51 24.69
C VAL A 210 -1.15 -9.35 23.41
N GLY A 211 -0.09 -9.21 22.60
CA GLY A 211 0.03 -9.85 21.29
C GLY A 211 -0.65 -9.11 20.14
N GLY A 212 -1.42 -8.06 20.43
CA GLY A 212 -2.03 -7.22 19.41
C GLY A 212 -0.98 -6.45 18.61
N THR A 213 -1.14 -6.46 17.29
CA THR A 213 -0.32 -5.67 16.37
C THR A 213 -0.82 -4.23 16.32
N CYS A 214 0.06 -3.31 16.71
CA CYS A 214 -0.14 -1.88 16.54
C CYS A 214 -0.13 -1.51 15.04
N PRO A 215 -0.79 -0.42 14.63
CA PRO A 215 -0.80 -0.02 13.21
C PRO A 215 0.60 0.28 12.64
N ASP A 216 1.56 0.64 13.50
CA ASP A 216 2.97 0.84 13.14
C ASP A 216 3.77 -0.48 12.99
N GLY A 217 3.11 -1.63 13.14
CA GLY A 217 3.69 -2.96 13.02
C GLY A 217 4.36 -3.49 14.28
N THR A 218 4.43 -2.71 15.36
CA THR A 218 4.94 -3.20 16.65
C THR A 218 3.91 -4.12 17.33
N ILE A 219 4.37 -5.02 18.19
CA ILE A 219 3.47 -5.91 18.94
C ILE A 219 3.43 -5.46 20.39
N TYR A 220 2.24 -5.28 20.95
CA TYR A 220 2.09 -4.97 22.37
C TYR A 220 2.50 -6.17 23.23
N ALA A 221 3.57 -6.00 23.99
CA ALA A 221 4.19 -7.06 24.79
C ALA A 221 3.62 -7.16 26.22
N GLY A 222 2.87 -6.14 26.67
CA GLY A 222 2.37 -6.03 28.04
C GLY A 222 2.98 -4.82 28.77
N THR A 223 2.74 -4.72 30.07
CA THR A 223 3.28 -3.64 30.91
C THR A 223 4.71 -3.95 31.35
N SER A 224 5.57 -2.94 31.42
CA SER A 224 6.95 -3.02 31.92
C SER A 224 7.02 -3.62 33.34
N PRO A 225 8.19 -4.14 33.79
CA PRO A 225 8.31 -4.80 35.10
C PRO A 225 7.95 -3.92 36.30
N ASP A 226 8.10 -2.60 36.17
CA ASP A 226 7.69 -1.61 37.17
C ASP A 226 6.17 -1.35 37.17
N GLY A 227 5.42 -1.92 36.23
CA GLY A 227 3.96 -1.89 36.15
C GLY A 227 3.37 -0.59 35.63
N ILE A 228 4.18 0.34 35.12
CA ILE A 228 3.75 1.72 34.84
C ILE A 228 3.69 2.02 33.34
N VAL A 229 4.49 1.37 32.51
CA VAL A 229 4.68 1.76 31.09
C VAL A 229 4.33 0.61 30.15
N PRO A 230 3.53 0.83 29.09
CA PRO A 230 3.38 -0.15 28.01
C PRO A 230 4.73 -0.54 27.42
N MET A 231 4.92 -1.80 27.08
CA MET A 231 6.09 -2.29 26.38
C MET A 231 5.66 -2.89 25.04
N TYR A 232 6.45 -2.62 24.01
CA TYR A 232 6.22 -3.13 22.66
C TYR A 232 7.46 -3.86 22.19
N THR A 233 7.29 -4.79 21.25
CA THR A 233 8.40 -5.57 20.69
C THR A 233 8.32 -5.61 19.17
N THR A 234 9.47 -5.87 18.53
CA THR A 234 9.49 -6.20 17.10
C THR A 234 8.65 -7.45 16.86
N PRO A 235 7.94 -7.56 15.71
CA PRO A 235 7.10 -8.73 15.45
C PRO A 235 7.91 -10.02 15.22
N CYS A 236 9.18 -9.87 14.82
CA CYS A 236 10.09 -10.98 14.59
C CYS A 236 11.43 -10.77 15.30
N ASP A 237 12.18 -11.87 15.44
CA ASP A 237 13.55 -11.86 15.97
C ASP A 237 14.53 -11.22 14.99
N ALA A 238 15.70 -10.83 15.50
CA ALA A 238 16.73 -10.16 14.72
C ALA A 238 16.98 -10.85 13.37
N GLY A 239 16.96 -10.09 12.28
CA GLY A 239 17.17 -10.57 10.91
C GLY A 239 15.96 -11.16 10.19
N MET A 240 14.81 -11.25 10.86
CA MET A 240 13.55 -11.70 10.25
C MET A 240 12.57 -10.54 10.04
N THR A 241 11.64 -10.70 9.11
CA THR A 241 10.61 -9.72 8.77
C THR A 241 9.23 -10.39 8.79
N LEU A 242 8.23 -9.69 9.34
CA LEU A 242 6.84 -10.15 9.32
C LEU A 242 6.25 -9.98 7.92
N SER A 243 5.78 -11.07 7.32
CA SER A 243 5.07 -11.07 6.05
C SER A 243 3.88 -12.01 6.13
N GLY A 244 2.67 -11.52 5.86
CA GLY A 244 1.44 -12.33 5.95
C GLY A 244 1.18 -12.92 7.34
N GLY A 245 1.64 -12.25 8.41
CA GLY A 245 1.50 -12.72 9.79
C GLY A 245 2.55 -13.77 10.21
N ILE A 246 3.51 -14.09 9.36
CA ILE A 246 4.56 -15.08 9.63
C ILE A 246 5.93 -14.39 9.57
N CYS A 247 6.82 -14.74 10.50
CA CYS A 247 8.21 -14.30 10.44
C CYS A 247 8.96 -15.08 9.35
N THR A 248 9.46 -14.35 8.37
CA THR A 248 10.22 -14.87 7.23
C THR A 248 11.66 -14.33 7.24
N GLY A 249 12.55 -14.95 6.47
CA GLY A 249 13.98 -14.62 6.48
C GLY A 249 14.80 -15.47 7.44
N SER A 250 16.08 -15.13 7.60
CA SER A 250 17.01 -15.88 8.45
C SER A 250 17.10 -15.24 9.83
N ARG A 251 16.80 -16.04 10.85
CA ARG A 251 17.00 -15.67 12.25
C ARG A 251 18.49 -15.47 12.51
N LEU A 252 18.87 -14.27 12.94
CA LEU A 252 20.23 -13.92 13.29
C LEU A 252 20.42 -14.06 14.80
N THR A 253 21.55 -14.65 15.15
CA THR A 253 22.11 -14.56 16.50
C THR A 253 23.08 -13.40 16.58
N LYS A 254 23.26 -12.85 17.79
CA LYS A 254 24.28 -11.84 18.08
C LYS A 254 25.09 -12.28 19.28
N THR A 255 26.33 -11.83 19.33
CA THR A 255 27.15 -11.90 20.52
C THR A 255 26.78 -10.77 21.47
N TRP A 256 26.92 -11.00 22.78
CA TRP A 256 26.66 -9.94 23.76
C TRP A 256 27.81 -8.93 23.78
N ASN A 257 29.05 -9.39 23.56
CA ASN A 257 30.24 -8.57 23.29
C ASN A 257 30.73 -8.76 21.83
N ASN A 258 32.00 -8.40 21.51
CA ASN A 258 32.55 -8.45 20.14
C ASN A 258 32.81 -9.89 19.63
N GLY A 259 32.37 -10.92 20.35
CA GLY A 259 32.63 -12.32 20.01
C GLY A 259 34.01 -12.81 20.41
N THR A 260 34.80 -11.99 21.10
CA THR A 260 36.12 -12.38 21.65
C THR A 260 36.03 -12.61 23.17
N SER A 261 37.10 -13.08 23.80
CA SER A 261 37.14 -13.34 25.24
C SER A 261 37.64 -12.15 26.08
N ASN A 262 37.48 -10.92 25.58
CA ASN A 262 37.92 -9.68 26.21
C ASN A 262 36.93 -9.18 27.30
N TRP A 263 36.66 -10.05 28.26
CA TRP A 263 35.67 -9.85 29.32
C TRP A 263 35.92 -8.59 30.16
N LYS A 264 34.95 -7.68 30.18
CA LYS A 264 34.96 -6.46 30.99
C LYS A 264 33.67 -6.36 31.79
N VAL A 265 33.78 -5.91 33.04
CA VAL A 265 32.62 -5.51 33.85
C VAL A 265 32.16 -4.15 33.35
N THR A 266 30.92 -4.08 32.87
CA THR A 266 30.32 -2.86 32.33
C THR A 266 29.49 -2.12 33.38
N GLY A 267 29.02 -2.82 34.42
CA GLY A 267 28.18 -2.27 35.48
C GLY A 267 26.70 -2.18 35.13
N PHE A 268 26.30 -2.57 33.91
CA PHE A 268 24.91 -2.54 33.45
C PHE A 268 24.13 -3.77 33.94
N THR A 269 23.78 -3.74 35.22
CA THR A 269 23.20 -4.88 35.97
C THR A 269 21.70 -4.74 36.24
N SER A 270 21.04 -3.69 35.72
CA SER A 270 19.62 -3.49 35.99
C SER A 270 18.78 -4.63 35.42
N MET A 271 17.85 -5.13 36.24
CA MET A 271 16.91 -6.19 35.86
C MET A 271 15.60 -5.64 35.29
N VAL A 272 15.34 -4.33 35.40
CA VAL A 272 14.05 -3.72 35.06
C VAL A 272 14.16 -2.50 34.14
N THR A 273 15.36 -2.04 33.78
CA THR A 273 15.57 -0.88 32.90
C THR A 273 16.53 -1.21 31.75
N GLY A 274 16.13 -2.13 30.87
CA GLY A 274 16.96 -2.57 29.74
C GLY A 274 17.34 -1.45 28.78
N ARG A 275 16.53 -0.40 28.69
CA ARG A 275 16.85 0.82 27.92
C ARG A 275 18.13 1.49 28.42
N ALA A 276 18.28 1.66 29.74
CA ALA A 276 19.46 2.29 30.32
C ALA A 276 20.70 1.42 30.14
N ASN A 277 20.57 0.11 30.38
CA ASN A 277 21.66 -0.85 30.12
C ASN A 277 22.10 -0.79 28.65
N THR A 278 21.16 -0.87 27.71
CA THR A 278 21.43 -0.90 26.27
C THR A 278 22.10 0.38 25.78
N LEU A 279 21.61 1.55 26.19
CA LEU A 279 22.21 2.84 25.83
C LEU A 279 23.65 2.93 26.34
N GLY A 280 23.88 2.51 27.59
CA GLY A 280 25.21 2.49 28.18
C GLY A 280 26.15 1.54 27.45
N LEU A 281 25.72 0.31 27.19
CA LEU A 281 26.48 -0.69 26.43
C LEU A 281 26.80 -0.20 25.01
N ALA A 282 25.84 0.39 24.30
CA ALA A 282 26.05 0.87 22.94
C ALA A 282 27.01 2.07 22.85
N ALA A 283 27.19 2.81 23.94
CA ALA A 283 28.11 3.95 24.03
C ALA A 283 29.55 3.55 24.41
N LEU A 284 29.80 2.30 24.79
CA LEU A 284 31.14 1.83 25.13
C LEU A 284 31.98 1.60 23.85
N ASP A 285 33.21 2.14 23.87
CA ASP A 285 34.22 2.06 22.80
C ASP A 285 35.45 1.24 23.24
N ASP A 286 35.26 0.29 24.15
CA ASP A 286 36.33 -0.32 24.93
C ASP A 286 36.99 -1.54 24.26
N SER A 287 36.65 -1.83 23.00
CA SER A 287 37.39 -2.75 22.13
C SER A 287 38.26 -1.94 21.21
N GLY A 288 39.59 -2.10 21.26
CA GLY A 288 40.54 -1.49 20.31
C GLY A 288 40.39 -1.97 18.85
N ASP A 289 39.19 -2.36 18.44
CA ASP A 289 38.80 -2.72 17.09
C ASP A 289 38.30 -1.45 16.38
N ALA A 290 38.81 -1.15 15.18
CA ALA A 290 38.40 0.02 14.42
C ALA A 290 36.88 0.02 14.14
N TYR A 291 36.24 1.18 14.30
CA TYR A 291 34.82 1.40 14.01
C TYR A 291 34.40 0.84 12.63
N PRO A 292 33.21 0.21 12.49
CA PRO A 292 32.14 0.04 13.49
C PRO A 292 32.22 -1.31 14.21
N ALA A 293 33.25 -1.51 15.03
CA ALA A 293 33.39 -2.70 15.86
C ALA A 293 33.03 -2.43 17.33
N SER A 294 31.93 -1.72 17.64
CA SER A 294 31.43 -1.65 19.03
C SER A 294 31.26 -3.07 19.56
N PRO A 295 31.76 -3.36 20.78
CA PRO A 295 31.78 -4.73 21.24
C PRO A 295 30.39 -5.23 21.50
N TYR A 296 29.45 -4.44 22.00
CA TYR A 296 28.19 -4.98 22.51
C TYR A 296 27.13 -5.23 21.42
N LYS A 297 27.39 -6.18 20.50
CA LYS A 297 26.65 -6.37 19.23
C LYS A 297 25.14 -6.52 19.40
N ALA A 298 24.68 -7.26 20.42
CA ALA A 298 23.26 -7.41 20.70
C ALA A 298 22.60 -6.08 21.10
N ALA A 299 23.24 -5.31 22.00
CA ALA A 299 22.76 -4.00 22.43
C ALA A 299 22.78 -2.98 21.29
N VAL A 300 23.89 -2.92 20.54
CA VAL A 300 24.06 -2.04 19.38
C VAL A 300 23.04 -2.35 18.29
N TYR A 301 22.75 -3.63 18.05
CA TYR A 301 21.73 -4.03 17.07
C TYR A 301 20.37 -3.43 17.41
N CYS A 302 19.92 -3.56 18.66
CA CYS A 302 18.64 -2.97 19.06
C CYS A 302 18.70 -1.45 19.07
N ASN A 303 19.76 -0.84 19.62
CA ASN A 303 19.90 0.62 19.70
C ASN A 303 19.98 1.30 18.32
N GLY A 304 20.53 0.64 17.32
CA GLY A 304 20.62 1.14 15.95
C GLY A 304 19.42 0.77 15.07
N LEU A 305 18.44 0.03 15.59
CA LEU A 305 17.30 -0.42 14.80
C LEU A 305 16.36 0.75 14.50
N SER A 306 15.98 0.90 13.23
CA SER A 306 14.92 1.81 12.78
C SER A 306 13.86 1.01 12.05
N THR A 307 12.74 0.77 12.73
CA THR A 307 11.61 -0.02 12.19
C THR A 307 10.29 0.43 12.82
N GLY A 308 9.19 0.27 12.08
CA GLY A 308 7.88 0.77 12.50
C GLY A 308 7.82 2.28 12.71
N GLY A 309 8.75 3.05 12.14
CA GLY A 309 8.88 4.48 12.39
C GLY A 309 9.57 4.86 13.72
N HIS A 310 10.16 3.89 14.44
CA HIS A 310 10.75 4.09 15.75
C HIS A 310 12.25 3.80 15.78
N THR A 311 12.99 4.56 16.58
CA THR A 311 14.46 4.51 16.72
C THR A 311 14.93 4.35 18.17
N ASP A 312 14.01 4.10 19.10
CA ASP A 312 14.23 3.99 20.55
C ASP A 312 14.22 2.54 21.04
N TRP A 313 14.52 1.61 20.13
CA TRP A 313 14.60 0.18 20.40
C TRP A 313 15.78 -0.16 21.31
N TYR A 314 15.60 -1.14 22.19
CA TYR A 314 16.64 -1.59 23.10
C TYR A 314 16.59 -3.11 23.38
N LEU A 315 17.71 -3.65 23.87
CA LEU A 315 17.80 -5.05 24.30
C LEU A 315 17.16 -5.16 25.71
N PRO A 316 16.13 -6.01 25.90
CA PRO A 316 15.40 -6.07 27.16
C PRO A 316 16.32 -6.48 28.31
N SER A 317 16.06 -5.94 29.50
CA SER A 317 16.61 -6.47 30.76
C SER A 317 15.97 -7.81 31.10
N THR A 318 16.49 -8.52 32.12
CA THR A 318 16.04 -9.89 32.41
C THR A 318 14.54 -9.98 32.76
N ASN A 319 13.99 -8.99 33.48
CA ASN A 319 12.56 -9.00 33.80
C ASN A 319 11.70 -8.54 32.61
N GLU A 320 12.20 -7.66 31.75
CA GLU A 320 11.54 -7.31 30.48
C GLU A 320 11.50 -8.50 29.53
N LEU A 321 12.58 -9.28 29.46
CA LEU A 321 12.64 -10.50 28.66
C LEU A 321 11.66 -11.55 29.20
N ASN A 322 11.48 -11.62 30.52
CA ASN A 322 10.50 -12.51 31.13
C ASN A 322 9.04 -12.12 30.82
N ILE A 323 8.74 -10.83 30.63
CA ILE A 323 7.43 -10.39 30.13
C ILE A 323 7.19 -10.93 28.72
N LEU A 324 8.19 -10.83 27.82
CA LEU A 324 8.09 -11.42 26.49
C LEU A 324 7.86 -12.92 26.56
N TYR A 325 8.56 -13.64 27.43
CA TYR A 325 8.38 -15.09 27.61
C TYR A 325 6.96 -15.45 28.10
N THR A 326 6.48 -14.73 29.11
CA THR A 326 5.14 -14.93 29.69
C THR A 326 4.06 -14.76 28.63
N ASN A 327 4.26 -13.78 27.75
CA ASN A 327 3.31 -13.40 26.71
C ASN A 327 3.63 -13.99 25.33
N ARG A 328 4.63 -14.89 25.23
CA ARG A 328 5.21 -15.34 23.95
C ARG A 328 4.22 -15.97 22.99
N VAL A 329 3.20 -16.65 23.54
CA VAL A 329 2.16 -17.32 22.73
C VAL A 329 1.31 -16.29 22.00
N ALA A 330 0.95 -15.20 22.69
CA ALA A 330 0.17 -14.12 22.09
C ALA A 330 1.01 -13.25 21.16
N ILE A 331 2.27 -12.97 21.53
CA ILE A 331 3.19 -12.14 20.73
C ILE A 331 3.66 -12.86 19.45
N GLY A 332 3.98 -14.16 19.54
CA GLY A 332 4.41 -14.98 18.40
C GLY A 332 5.83 -14.69 17.89
N GLY A 333 6.23 -15.44 16.85
CA GLY A 333 7.50 -15.24 16.12
C GLY A 333 8.78 -15.69 16.83
N PHE A 334 8.70 -16.18 18.06
CA PHE A 334 9.86 -16.68 18.82
C PHE A 334 10.33 -18.07 18.35
N GLU A 335 11.61 -18.37 18.58
CA GLU A 335 12.14 -19.73 18.47
C GLU A 335 11.69 -20.52 19.70
N THR A 336 10.86 -21.52 19.46
CA THR A 336 10.22 -22.32 20.52
C THR A 336 10.41 -23.82 20.31
N THR A 337 11.25 -24.22 19.36
CA THR A 337 11.48 -25.62 18.98
C THR A 337 12.88 -26.12 19.30
N ASN A 338 13.93 -25.33 19.00
CA ASN A 338 15.32 -25.79 19.07
C ASN A 338 16.00 -25.59 20.43
N GLY A 339 15.30 -24.99 21.39
CA GLY A 339 15.87 -24.71 22.71
C GLY A 339 16.81 -23.51 22.75
N ASP A 340 16.74 -22.63 21.75
CA ASP A 340 17.60 -21.45 21.65
C ASP A 340 17.36 -20.46 22.80
N TRP A 341 18.45 -19.79 23.17
CA TRP A 341 18.47 -18.79 24.22
C TRP A 341 18.37 -17.38 23.63
N TYR A 342 17.86 -16.46 24.45
CA TYR A 342 17.74 -15.05 24.13
C TYR A 342 18.55 -14.20 25.09
N TRP A 343 19.24 -13.21 24.54
CA TRP A 343 20.03 -12.29 25.34
C TRP A 343 19.17 -11.31 26.13
N SER A 344 19.58 -11.05 27.37
CA SER A 344 19.21 -9.88 28.16
C SER A 344 20.33 -8.84 28.12
N SER A 345 20.01 -7.57 28.37
CA SER A 345 20.99 -6.50 28.62
C SER A 345 21.54 -6.49 30.06
N THR A 346 21.07 -7.38 30.93
CA THR A 346 21.48 -7.46 32.34
C THR A 346 22.79 -8.26 32.49
N GLU A 347 23.89 -7.56 32.77
CA GLU A 347 25.18 -8.16 33.13
C GLU A 347 25.14 -8.86 34.50
N VAL A 348 25.93 -9.92 34.67
CA VAL A 348 26.13 -10.60 35.97
C VAL A 348 27.56 -10.44 36.44
N THR A 349 28.53 -10.82 35.62
CA THR A 349 29.97 -10.71 35.90
C THR A 349 30.70 -10.17 34.68
N SER A 350 32.04 -10.13 34.76
CA SER A 350 32.89 -9.76 33.62
C SER A 350 32.66 -10.65 32.41
N ASP A 351 32.37 -11.94 32.59
CA ASP A 351 32.36 -12.97 31.56
C ASP A 351 30.96 -13.52 31.22
N VAL A 352 29.96 -13.43 32.11
CA VAL A 352 28.60 -13.95 31.86
C VAL A 352 27.48 -12.93 31.99
N VAL A 353 26.38 -13.23 31.30
CA VAL A 353 25.17 -12.38 31.17
C VAL A 353 23.92 -13.25 31.26
N TRP A 354 22.83 -12.67 31.74
CA TRP A 354 21.52 -13.30 31.74
C TRP A 354 21.03 -13.68 30.33
N ILE A 355 20.46 -14.87 30.24
CA ILE A 355 19.75 -15.40 29.08
C ILE A 355 18.42 -16.02 29.50
N GLN A 356 17.47 -16.07 28.57
CA GLN A 356 16.22 -16.80 28.76
C GLN A 356 15.88 -17.66 27.56
N ARG A 357 15.44 -18.89 27.81
CA ARG A 357 14.99 -19.82 26.78
C ARG A 357 13.49 -19.75 26.62
N PHE A 358 13.01 -19.64 25.38
CA PHE A 358 11.58 -19.44 25.10
C PHE A 358 10.80 -20.74 24.91
N THR A 359 11.48 -21.89 24.87
CA THR A 359 10.82 -23.21 24.86
C THR A 359 10.18 -23.54 26.22
N ASP A 360 10.84 -23.18 27.32
CA ASP A 360 10.44 -23.58 28.67
C ASP A 360 10.54 -22.47 29.74
N GLY A 361 11.06 -21.30 29.39
CA GLY A 361 11.16 -20.14 30.28
C GLY A 361 12.37 -20.12 31.17
N ASN A 362 13.25 -21.11 31.07
CA ASN A 362 14.43 -21.21 31.91
C ASN A 362 15.29 -19.94 31.77
N GLN A 363 15.74 -19.39 32.89
CA GLN A 363 16.69 -18.28 32.96
C GLN A 363 18.02 -18.78 33.49
N ASN A 364 19.11 -18.46 32.80
CA ASN A 364 20.45 -18.92 33.16
C ASN A 364 21.48 -17.85 32.75
N TYR A 365 22.75 -18.23 32.80
CA TYR A 365 23.88 -17.40 32.40
C TYR A 365 24.61 -18.01 31.23
N ASN A 366 25.12 -17.18 30.32
CA ASN A 366 25.99 -17.63 29.24
C ASN A 366 27.15 -16.64 29.06
N GLY A 367 28.26 -17.15 28.51
CA GLY A 367 29.45 -16.37 28.22
C GLY A 367 29.17 -15.29 27.18
N LYS A 368 29.73 -14.09 27.36
CA LYS A 368 29.44 -12.91 26.52
C LYS A 368 29.76 -13.08 25.03
N SER A 369 30.68 -13.99 24.66
CA SER A 369 30.98 -14.31 23.25
C SER A 369 30.01 -15.32 22.62
N GLY A 370 29.10 -15.90 23.41
CA GLY A 370 28.07 -16.79 22.90
C GLY A 370 27.19 -16.09 21.87
N SER A 371 26.67 -16.84 20.91
CA SER A 371 25.72 -16.33 19.92
C SER A 371 24.31 -16.76 20.31
N ASN A 372 23.46 -15.81 20.71
CA ASN A 372 22.08 -16.08 21.11
C ASN A 372 21.10 -15.16 20.36
N GLY A 373 19.81 -15.52 20.42
CA GLY A 373 18.73 -14.76 19.80
C GLY A 373 18.55 -13.37 20.41
N VAL A 374 18.05 -12.43 19.60
CA VAL A 374 17.77 -11.05 20.02
C VAL A 374 16.36 -10.68 19.58
N ARG A 375 15.56 -10.26 20.56
CA ARG A 375 14.26 -9.62 20.35
C ARG A 375 14.32 -8.23 20.96
N CYS A 376 14.17 -7.20 20.13
CA CYS A 376 14.22 -5.82 20.61
C CYS A 376 12.87 -5.39 21.17
N VAL A 377 12.91 -4.53 22.19
CA VAL A 377 11.72 -3.95 22.82
C VAL A 377 11.82 -2.43 22.84
N ARG A 378 10.69 -1.78 23.08
CA ARG A 378 10.58 -0.35 23.33
C ARG A 378 9.47 -0.07 24.35
N ARG A 379 9.44 1.15 24.89
CA ARG A 379 8.44 1.63 25.86
C ARG A 379 7.73 2.85 25.29
#